data_AF-A0A6J1MBL8-F1
#
_entry.id   AF-A0A6J1MBL8-F1
#
_cell.length_a   1.000
_cell.length_b   1.000
_cell.length_c   1.000
_cell.angle_alpha   90.00
_cell.angle_beta   90.00
_cell.angle_gamma   90.00
#
_symmetry.space_group_name_H-M   'P 1'
#
loop_
_entity.id
_entity.type
_entity.pdbx_description
1 polymer ?
#
loop_
_entity_poly.entity_id
_entity_poly.type
_entity_poly.pdbx_seq_one_letter_code
_entity_poly.pdbx_strand_id
1 'polypeptide(L)'
;MQSGYILRVLLATASLYSCLGPVACLYEATIMEFLEELRMRMCHPIPNLGLPALDPLELGPAETAVNNQYLIDFSGSINDFQLKGLSDFVLNTLKINAVPGIRSTFNITFPYTYFKSLYTAKGSLAYILNLAGDGNAEASATNFSFIMSWKLKLATTLAITDLQIEILLGDLKMYFQNLMEEERIDNFIHNLINEMGVELLGDVWKYEQTKVVAILETVINRKLPALLQSIIGGGGGGEKPPIFEGVEPDCKLVNL
;
A
#
# COMPACT_ATOMS: atom_id res chain seq x y z
N MET A 1 -46.98 -29.14 -2.42
CA MET A 1 -46.12 -28.88 -3.60
C MET A 1 -44.96 -27.90 -3.36
N GLN A 2 -44.95 -27.07 -2.31
CA GLN A 2 -43.87 -26.07 -2.10
C GLN A 2 -42.56 -26.63 -1.48
N SER A 3 -42.62 -27.70 -0.68
CA SER A 3 -41.45 -28.23 0.06
C SER A 3 -40.34 -28.81 -0.85
N GLY A 4 -40.70 -29.40 -1.99
CA GLY A 4 -39.73 -29.96 -2.93
C GLY A 4 -38.96 -28.91 -3.73
N TYR A 5 -39.54 -27.71 -3.88
CA TYR A 5 -38.92 -26.61 -4.60
C TYR A 5 -37.86 -25.92 -3.75
N ILE A 6 -38.15 -25.72 -2.46
CA ILE A 6 -37.20 -25.14 -1.48
C ILE A 6 -35.96 -26.03 -1.33
N LEU A 7 -36.15 -27.35 -1.23
CA LEU A 7 -35.03 -28.29 -1.12
C LEU A 7 -34.14 -28.29 -2.38
N ARG A 8 -34.73 -28.17 -3.57
CA ARG A 8 -33.99 -28.09 -4.84
C ARG A 8 -33.23 -26.78 -4.98
N VAL A 9 -33.82 -25.66 -4.54
CA VAL A 9 -33.12 -24.36 -4.51
C VAL A 9 -31.95 -24.40 -3.52
N LEU A 10 -32.14 -24.95 -2.32
CA LEU A 10 -31.06 -25.10 -1.33
C LEU A 10 -29.93 -25.98 -1.83
N LEU A 11 -30.24 -27.14 -2.44
CA LEU A 11 -29.25 -28.02 -3.04
C LEU A 11 -28.51 -27.35 -4.22
N ALA A 12 -29.21 -26.63 -5.08
CA ALA A 12 -28.61 -25.88 -6.19
C ALA A 12 -27.69 -24.76 -5.69
N THR A 13 -28.10 -24.02 -4.65
CA THR A 13 -27.24 -23.01 -4.03
C THR A 13 -26.03 -23.64 -3.36
N ALA A 14 -26.20 -24.75 -2.62
CA ALA A 14 -25.10 -25.44 -1.95
C ALA A 14 -24.08 -26.01 -2.95
N SER A 15 -24.55 -26.58 -4.07
CA SER A 15 -23.67 -27.07 -5.13
C SER A 15 -22.91 -25.93 -5.83
N LEU A 16 -23.58 -24.81 -6.11
CA LEU A 16 -22.93 -23.58 -6.58
C LEU A 16 -21.86 -23.08 -5.59
N TYR A 17 -22.16 -23.05 -4.29
CA TYR A 17 -21.19 -22.64 -3.26
C TYR A 17 -20.01 -23.59 -3.14
N SER A 18 -20.21 -24.91 -3.27
CA SER A 18 -19.10 -25.87 -3.28
C SER A 18 -18.21 -25.76 -4.52
N CYS A 19 -18.73 -25.29 -5.65
CA CYS A 19 -17.93 -25.00 -6.84
C CYS A 19 -17.13 -23.70 -6.74
N LEU A 20 -17.52 -22.76 -5.85
CA LEU A 20 -16.81 -21.49 -5.67
C LEU A 20 -15.50 -21.64 -4.88
N GLY A 21 -15.39 -22.64 -4.00
CA GLY A 21 -14.16 -22.92 -3.23
C GLY A 21 -12.95 -23.21 -4.13
N PRO A 22 -13.02 -24.19 -5.04
CA PRO A 22 -11.93 -24.50 -5.98
C PRO A 22 -11.54 -23.32 -6.88
N VAL A 23 -12.51 -22.49 -7.27
CA VAL A 23 -12.28 -21.31 -8.12
C VAL A 23 -11.56 -20.20 -7.34
N ALA A 24 -11.87 -20.00 -6.07
CA ALA A 24 -11.14 -19.08 -5.20
C ALA A 24 -9.68 -19.49 -5.01
N CYS A 25 -9.41 -20.79 -4.78
CA CYS A 25 -8.04 -21.31 -4.67
C CYS A 25 -7.21 -21.07 -5.94
N LEU A 26 -7.84 -21.18 -7.12
CA LEU A 26 -7.16 -20.91 -8.40
C LEU A 26 -6.74 -19.43 -8.49
N TYR A 27 -7.63 -18.50 -8.14
CA TYR A 27 -7.31 -17.06 -8.15
C TYR A 27 -6.23 -16.69 -7.14
N GLU A 28 -6.24 -17.29 -5.95
CA GLU A 28 -5.19 -17.08 -4.95
C GLU A 28 -3.82 -17.50 -5.48
N ALA A 29 -3.71 -18.68 -6.10
CA ALA A 29 -2.47 -19.16 -6.68
C ALA A 29 -1.96 -18.23 -7.80
N THR A 30 -2.82 -17.76 -8.70
CA THR A 30 -2.42 -16.85 -9.79
C THR A 30 -2.00 -15.48 -9.26
N ILE A 31 -2.67 -14.95 -8.23
CA ILE A 31 -2.26 -13.69 -7.59
C ILE A 31 -0.92 -13.85 -6.87
N MET A 32 -0.70 -14.97 -6.19
CA MET A 32 0.58 -15.27 -5.55
C MET A 32 1.72 -15.31 -6.58
N GLU A 33 1.54 -16.03 -7.69
CA GLU A 33 2.53 -16.09 -8.77
C GLU A 33 2.80 -14.69 -9.35
N PHE A 34 1.75 -13.90 -9.59
CA PHE A 34 1.90 -12.51 -10.02
C PHE A 34 2.72 -11.66 -9.04
N LEU A 35 2.46 -11.79 -7.73
CA LEU A 35 3.19 -11.05 -6.70
C LEU A 35 4.65 -11.48 -6.61
N GLU A 36 4.94 -12.77 -6.75
CA GLU A 36 6.31 -13.29 -6.78
C GLU A 36 7.05 -12.76 -8.02
N GLU A 37 6.44 -12.80 -9.19
CA GLU A 37 7.03 -12.24 -10.42
C GLU A 37 7.22 -10.72 -10.34
N LEU A 38 6.27 -10.00 -9.73
CA LEU A 38 6.37 -8.58 -9.45
C LEU A 38 7.59 -8.31 -8.57
N ARG A 39 7.72 -9.06 -7.47
CA ARG A 39 8.83 -8.92 -6.50
C ARG A 39 10.20 -9.03 -7.16
N MET A 40 10.35 -9.95 -8.11
CA MET A 40 11.60 -10.15 -8.85
C MET A 40 11.95 -9.01 -9.81
N ARG A 41 11.01 -8.08 -10.08
CA ARG A 41 11.11 -7.03 -11.12
C ARG A 41 10.93 -5.60 -10.63
N MET A 42 10.65 -5.40 -9.33
CA MET A 42 10.35 -4.07 -8.78
C MET A 42 11.50 -3.05 -8.88
N CYS A 43 12.73 -3.49 -9.12
CA CYS A 43 13.87 -2.60 -9.40
C CYS A 43 13.86 -2.02 -10.83
N HIS A 44 12.98 -2.51 -11.70
CA HIS A 44 12.78 -2.00 -13.05
C HIS A 44 11.41 -1.31 -13.18
N PRO A 45 11.27 -0.36 -14.11
CA PRO A 45 9.96 0.09 -14.54
C PRO A 45 9.12 -1.07 -15.10
N ILE A 46 7.80 -1.02 -14.92
CA ILE A 46 6.85 -2.01 -15.46
C ILE A 46 5.86 -1.26 -16.37
N PRO A 47 6.23 -1.01 -17.64
CA PRO A 47 5.47 -0.15 -18.55
C PRO A 47 4.04 -0.63 -18.79
N ASN A 48 3.82 -1.94 -18.87
CA ASN A 48 2.51 -2.54 -19.10
C ASN A 48 1.52 -2.28 -17.95
N LEU A 49 2.01 -1.96 -16.75
CA LEU A 49 1.20 -1.54 -15.60
C LEU A 49 1.20 -0.01 -15.40
N GLY A 50 2.05 0.71 -16.15
CA GLY A 50 2.31 2.14 -15.96
C GLY A 50 2.96 2.44 -14.61
N LEU A 51 3.78 1.51 -14.11
CA LEU A 51 4.48 1.65 -12.84
C LEU A 51 5.95 2.03 -13.09
N PRO A 52 6.51 2.99 -12.33
CA PRO A 52 7.95 3.22 -12.31
C PRO A 52 8.67 2.04 -11.63
N ALA A 53 10.00 2.10 -11.55
CA ALA A 53 10.71 1.27 -10.59
C ALA A 53 10.14 1.54 -9.19
N LEU A 54 9.91 0.47 -8.44
CA LEU A 54 9.33 0.48 -7.10
C LEU A 54 10.38 0.18 -6.02
N ASP A 55 11.59 -0.26 -6.39
CA ASP A 55 12.67 -0.50 -5.43
C ASP A 55 14.08 -0.25 -6.04
N PRO A 56 14.63 0.98 -5.95
CA PRO A 56 14.06 2.12 -5.25
C PRO A 56 12.88 2.73 -6.00
N LEU A 57 11.83 3.09 -5.26
CA LEU A 57 10.80 4.01 -5.73
C LEU A 57 11.33 5.43 -5.62
N GLU A 58 11.42 6.11 -6.76
CA GLU A 58 11.82 7.51 -6.81
C GLU A 58 10.61 8.38 -7.11
N LEU A 59 10.42 9.43 -6.31
CA LEU A 59 9.36 10.42 -6.51
C LEU A 59 9.97 11.79 -6.79
N GLY A 60 9.31 12.52 -7.67
CA GLY A 60 9.69 13.90 -8.01
C GLY A 60 9.47 14.88 -6.85
N PRO A 61 9.88 16.14 -7.05
CA PRO A 61 9.73 17.20 -6.06
C PRO A 61 8.27 17.38 -5.65
N ALA A 62 8.02 17.57 -4.36
CA ALA A 62 6.69 17.85 -3.83
C ALA A 62 6.76 18.93 -2.75
N GLU A 63 5.75 19.81 -2.74
CA GLU A 63 5.64 20.91 -1.77
C GLU A 63 4.28 20.87 -1.10
N THR A 64 4.24 21.26 0.18
CA THR A 64 3.01 21.38 0.94
C THR A 64 3.05 22.60 1.84
N ALA A 65 1.88 23.21 2.04
CA ALA A 65 1.71 24.29 3.00
C ALA A 65 0.41 24.04 3.78
N VAL A 66 0.51 24.12 5.11
CA VAL A 66 -0.59 24.03 6.05
C VAL A 66 -0.59 25.31 6.86
N ASN A 67 -1.64 26.12 6.68
CA ASN A 67 -1.89 27.28 7.51
C ASN A 67 -3.25 27.09 8.19
N ASN A 68 -3.22 26.97 9.52
CA ASN A 68 -4.38 27.23 10.33
C ASN A 68 -4.14 28.55 11.08
N GLN A 69 -5.14 29.43 11.08
CA GLN A 69 -5.03 30.82 11.57
C GLN A 69 -4.70 30.95 13.07
N TYR A 70 -4.55 29.86 13.81
CA TYR A 70 -4.53 29.87 15.28
C TYR A 70 -3.34 29.14 15.91
N LEU A 71 -2.74 28.14 15.26
CA LEU A 71 -1.83 27.19 15.91
C LEU A 71 -0.70 26.67 15.02
N ILE A 72 -0.87 26.58 13.70
CA ILE A 72 0.11 25.96 12.81
C ILE A 72 0.23 26.79 11.54
N ASP A 73 1.40 27.37 11.32
CA ASP A 73 1.82 27.88 10.00
C ASP A 73 3.03 27.08 9.58
N PHE A 74 2.89 26.22 8.59
CA PHE A 74 3.93 25.29 8.15
C PHE A 74 3.99 25.22 6.63
N SER A 75 5.18 25.34 6.07
CA SER A 75 5.49 25.06 4.67
C SER A 75 6.68 24.12 4.60
N GLY A 76 6.64 23.16 3.70
CA GLY A 76 7.78 22.29 3.48
C GLY A 76 7.83 21.72 2.08
N SER A 77 9.01 21.24 1.71
CA SER A 77 9.23 20.55 0.45
C SER A 77 10.08 19.30 0.66
N ILE A 78 9.91 18.35 -0.25
CA ILE A 78 10.76 17.17 -0.38
C ILE A 78 11.27 17.09 -1.82
N ASN A 79 12.54 16.76 -1.97
CA ASN A 79 13.22 16.54 -3.23
C ASN A 79 14.03 15.24 -3.16
N ASP A 80 14.34 14.66 -4.32
CA ASP A 80 15.16 13.45 -4.45
C ASP A 80 14.71 12.32 -3.51
N PHE A 81 13.38 12.14 -3.38
CA PHE A 81 12.81 11.12 -2.53
C PHE A 81 13.11 9.75 -3.11
N GLN A 82 13.72 8.88 -2.29
CA GLN A 82 13.97 7.48 -2.62
C GLN A 82 13.44 6.59 -1.50
N LEU A 83 12.65 5.57 -1.85
CA LEU A 83 12.14 4.55 -0.95
C LEU A 83 12.62 3.17 -1.40
N LYS A 84 13.23 2.42 -0.48
CA LYS A 84 13.79 1.08 -0.71
C LYS A 84 13.14 0.03 0.18
N GLY A 85 13.25 -1.23 -0.24
CA GLY A 85 12.78 -2.41 0.50
C GLY A 85 11.34 -2.80 0.19
N LEU A 86 10.68 -2.14 -0.76
CA LEU A 86 9.32 -2.51 -1.18
C LEU A 86 9.27 -3.88 -1.83
N SER A 87 10.37 -4.34 -2.44
CA SER A 87 10.48 -5.67 -3.02
C SER A 87 10.79 -6.76 -1.99
N ASP A 88 11.07 -6.42 -0.72
CA ASP A 88 11.30 -7.41 0.35
C ASP A 88 10.02 -7.83 1.07
N PHE A 89 8.85 -7.49 0.52
CA PHE A 89 7.58 -7.81 1.15
C PHE A 89 7.37 -9.32 1.34
N VAL A 90 6.73 -9.66 2.45
CA VAL A 90 6.30 -11.01 2.81
C VAL A 90 4.79 -11.06 2.75
N LEU A 91 4.24 -11.98 1.95
CA LEU A 91 2.80 -12.25 1.91
C LEU A 91 2.42 -13.16 3.08
N ASN A 92 1.83 -12.59 4.13
CA ASN A 92 1.41 -13.36 5.31
C ASN A 92 0.09 -14.10 5.08
N THR A 93 -0.83 -13.48 4.35
CA THR A 93 -2.15 -14.06 4.07
C THR A 93 -2.71 -13.48 2.78
N LEU A 94 -3.18 -14.35 1.90
CA LEU A 94 -4.08 -14.01 0.81
C LEU A 94 -5.25 -14.97 0.88
N LYS A 95 -6.46 -14.43 1.06
CA LYS A 95 -7.70 -15.21 1.06
C LYS A 95 -8.75 -14.47 0.26
N ILE A 96 -9.22 -15.05 -0.83
CA ILE A 96 -10.24 -14.47 -1.70
C ILE A 96 -11.55 -15.22 -1.51
N ASN A 97 -12.56 -14.55 -0.95
CA ASN A 97 -13.89 -15.13 -0.80
C ASN A 97 -14.80 -14.64 -1.94
N ALA A 98 -15.08 -15.52 -2.91
CA ALA A 98 -15.97 -15.25 -4.03
C ALA A 98 -17.46 -15.15 -3.62
N VAL A 99 -17.80 -15.54 -2.40
CA VAL A 99 -19.17 -15.48 -1.87
C VAL A 99 -19.52 -14.03 -1.47
N PRO A 100 -20.54 -13.42 -2.08
CA PRO A 100 -20.95 -12.06 -1.72
C PRO A 100 -21.23 -11.91 -0.23
N GLY A 101 -20.72 -10.85 0.37
CA GLY A 101 -20.89 -10.57 1.80
C GLY A 101 -19.80 -11.16 2.71
N ILE A 102 -19.05 -12.17 2.26
CA ILE A 102 -17.87 -12.68 2.99
C ILE A 102 -16.65 -11.83 2.63
N ARG A 103 -15.83 -11.49 3.63
CA ARG A 103 -14.64 -10.68 3.43
C ARG A 103 -13.47 -11.49 2.89
N SER A 104 -12.86 -11.01 1.82
CA SER A 104 -11.50 -11.36 1.42
C SER A 104 -10.48 -10.64 2.33
N THR A 105 -9.26 -11.17 2.40
CA THR A 105 -8.19 -10.62 3.23
C THR A 105 -6.85 -10.71 2.49
N PHE A 106 -6.06 -9.65 2.61
CA PHE A 106 -4.69 -9.56 2.13
C PHE A 106 -3.84 -8.95 3.23
N ASN A 107 -2.75 -9.61 3.58
CA ASN A 107 -1.83 -9.16 4.60
C ASN A 107 -0.41 -9.27 4.05
N ILE A 108 0.27 -8.13 3.95
CA ILE A 108 1.70 -8.08 3.62
C ILE A 108 2.46 -7.39 4.73
N THR A 109 3.69 -7.85 4.95
CA THR A 109 4.65 -7.17 5.82
C THR A 109 5.86 -6.78 5.01
N PHE A 110 6.29 -5.54 5.14
CA PHE A 110 7.60 -5.08 4.72
C PHE A 110 8.54 -5.22 5.92
N PRO A 111 9.51 -6.14 5.91
CA PRO A 111 10.39 -6.38 7.06
C PRO A 111 11.21 -5.14 7.40
N TYR A 112 11.71 -4.46 6.38
CA TYR A 112 12.47 -3.24 6.51
C TYR A 112 12.25 -2.38 5.26
N THR A 113 11.82 -1.15 5.47
CA THR A 113 11.85 -0.11 4.43
C THR A 113 12.72 1.03 4.90
N TYR A 114 13.39 1.67 3.94
CA TYR A 114 14.25 2.81 4.19
C TYR A 114 13.94 3.88 3.16
N PHE A 115 13.74 5.11 3.61
CA PHE A 115 13.65 6.24 2.72
C PHE A 115 14.66 7.32 3.06
N LYS A 116 15.03 8.08 2.04
CA LYS A 116 15.81 9.30 2.16
C LYS A 116 15.27 10.37 1.23
N SER A 117 15.45 11.63 1.59
CA SER A 117 15.05 12.78 0.80
C SER A 117 15.82 14.02 1.24
N LEU A 118 15.94 15.00 0.36
CA LEU A 118 16.26 16.37 0.75
C LEU A 118 14.97 17.05 1.19
N TYR A 119 14.95 17.66 2.37
CA TYR A 119 13.77 18.33 2.89
C TYR A 119 14.05 19.79 3.21
N THR A 120 13.02 20.62 3.04
CA THR A 120 12.93 21.92 3.71
C THR A 120 11.65 21.97 4.52
N ALA A 121 11.72 22.55 5.71
CA ALA A 121 10.57 22.73 6.58
C ALA A 121 10.69 24.07 7.29
N LYS A 122 9.67 24.90 7.15
CA LYS A 122 9.59 26.19 7.82
C LYS A 122 8.23 26.33 8.45
N GLY A 123 8.18 26.67 9.72
CA GLY A 123 6.91 26.92 10.36
C GLY A 123 7.00 27.38 11.79
N SER A 124 5.83 27.57 12.38
CA SER A 124 5.67 27.89 13.79
C SER A 124 4.56 27.06 14.39
N LEU A 125 4.86 26.40 15.51
CA LEU A 125 3.88 25.73 16.35
C LEU A 125 3.48 26.65 17.49
N ALA A 126 2.20 27.00 17.55
CA ALA A 126 1.58 27.87 18.55
C ALA A 126 2.33 29.20 18.78
N TYR A 127 3.04 29.71 17.76
CA TYR A 127 3.88 30.92 17.80
C TYR A 127 5.03 30.90 18.81
N ILE A 128 5.29 29.76 19.46
CA ILE A 128 6.32 29.61 20.51
C ILE A 128 7.51 28.78 20.05
N LEU A 129 7.30 27.89 19.08
CA LEU A 129 8.34 27.01 18.55
C LEU A 129 8.45 27.25 17.05
N ASN A 130 9.51 27.93 16.64
CA ASN A 130 9.81 28.14 15.22
C ASN A 130 10.71 27.01 14.74
N LEU A 131 10.29 26.39 13.63
CA LEU A 131 11.00 25.32 12.96
C LEU A 131 11.51 25.87 11.63
N ALA A 132 12.79 25.63 11.35
CA ALA A 132 13.47 26.09 10.14
C ALA A 132 14.51 25.03 9.75
N GLY A 133 14.00 23.87 9.33
CA GLY A 133 14.80 22.73 8.94
C GLY A 133 15.16 22.74 7.46
N ASP A 134 16.41 22.40 7.17
CA ASP A 134 16.93 22.20 5.82
C ASP A 134 18.09 21.20 5.86
N GLY A 135 17.93 20.09 5.12
CA GLY A 135 18.98 19.09 4.99
C GLY A 135 18.49 17.73 4.52
N ASN A 136 19.23 16.69 4.89
CA ASN A 136 18.82 15.31 4.62
C ASN A 136 17.79 14.83 5.64
N ALA A 137 16.72 14.22 5.15
CA ALA A 137 15.79 13.43 5.93
C ALA A 137 16.00 11.96 5.61
N GLU A 138 16.13 11.14 6.65
CA GLU A 138 16.24 9.70 6.55
C GLU A 138 15.24 9.06 7.51
N ALA A 139 14.61 7.98 7.10
CA ALA A 139 13.86 7.17 8.03
C ALA A 139 13.79 5.71 7.62
N SER A 140 13.61 4.85 8.61
CA SER A 140 13.39 3.43 8.42
C SER A 140 12.17 2.96 9.21
N ALA A 141 11.43 2.05 8.61
CA ALA A 141 10.31 1.37 9.23
C ALA A 141 10.58 -0.14 9.24
N THR A 142 10.39 -0.76 10.41
CA THR A 142 10.61 -2.20 10.59
C THR A 142 9.29 -2.89 10.88
N ASN A 143 9.08 -4.06 10.26
CA ASN A 143 7.87 -4.88 10.38
C ASN A 143 6.58 -4.09 10.07
N PHE A 144 6.61 -3.25 9.03
CA PHE A 144 5.44 -2.49 8.60
C PHE A 144 4.46 -3.42 7.89
N SER A 145 3.30 -3.67 8.49
CA SER A 145 2.29 -4.56 7.97
C SER A 145 1.04 -3.82 7.53
N PHE A 146 0.55 -4.20 6.35
CA PHE A 146 -0.62 -3.64 5.71
C PHE A 146 -1.66 -4.74 5.55
N ILE A 147 -2.74 -4.65 6.32
CA ILE A 147 -3.82 -5.64 6.34
C ILE A 147 -5.04 -5.02 5.70
N MET A 148 -5.42 -5.53 4.53
CA MET A 148 -6.67 -5.18 3.86
C MET A 148 -7.72 -6.26 4.04
N SER A 149 -8.96 -5.85 4.28
CA SER A 149 -10.10 -6.72 4.10
C SER A 149 -11.19 -6.02 3.29
N TRP A 150 -11.85 -6.75 2.40
CA TRP A 150 -12.86 -6.18 1.50
C TRP A 150 -13.90 -7.23 1.16
N LYS A 151 -15.06 -6.79 0.67
CA LYS A 151 -16.07 -7.68 0.09
C LYS A 151 -16.03 -7.57 -1.42
N LEU A 152 -16.20 -8.71 -2.10
CA LEU A 152 -16.44 -8.71 -3.53
C LEU A 152 -17.90 -8.34 -3.81
N LYS A 153 -18.07 -7.42 -4.76
CA LYS A 153 -19.36 -7.03 -5.32
C LYS A 153 -19.37 -7.43 -6.79
N LEU A 154 -20.29 -8.33 -7.13
CA LEU A 154 -20.55 -8.71 -8.51
C LEU A 154 -21.70 -7.83 -9.04
N ALA A 155 -21.37 -6.85 -9.86
CA ALA A 155 -22.35 -6.04 -10.60
C ALA A 155 -22.20 -6.34 -12.11
N THR A 156 -22.13 -5.31 -12.95
CA THR A 156 -21.75 -5.45 -14.37
C THR A 156 -20.27 -5.79 -14.54
N THR A 157 -19.42 -5.38 -13.60
CA THR A 157 -18.01 -5.74 -13.49
C THR A 157 -17.69 -6.19 -12.06
N LEU A 158 -16.61 -6.97 -11.88
CA LEU A 158 -16.12 -7.31 -10.54
C LEU A 158 -15.54 -6.04 -9.88
N ALA A 159 -15.98 -5.77 -8.66
CA ALA A 159 -15.51 -4.65 -7.85
C ALA A 159 -15.32 -5.10 -6.39
N ILE A 160 -14.55 -4.31 -5.65
CA ILE A 160 -14.45 -4.40 -4.19
C ILE A 160 -15.32 -3.33 -3.53
N THR A 161 -15.78 -3.62 -2.32
CA THR A 161 -16.55 -2.71 -1.45
C THR A 161 -16.24 -3.00 0.00
N ASP A 162 -16.64 -2.09 0.89
CA ASP A 162 -16.42 -2.19 2.34
C ASP A 162 -14.93 -2.43 2.67
N LEU A 163 -14.03 -1.75 1.94
CA LEU A 163 -12.59 -1.84 2.17
C LEU A 163 -12.27 -1.36 3.59
N GLN A 164 -11.52 -2.19 4.31
CA GLN A 164 -10.95 -1.88 5.61
C GLN A 164 -9.44 -2.07 5.52
N ILE A 165 -8.72 -1.14 6.10
CA ILE A 165 -7.26 -1.13 6.12
C ILE A 165 -6.82 -0.98 7.57
N GLU A 166 -5.98 -1.90 8.01
CA GLU A 166 -5.27 -1.84 9.27
C GLU A 166 -3.78 -1.76 8.98
N ILE A 167 -3.12 -0.84 9.69
CA ILE A 167 -1.68 -0.61 9.61
C ILE A 167 -1.07 -0.99 10.95
N LEU A 168 -0.07 -1.85 10.91
CA LEU A 168 0.76 -2.20 12.06
C LEU A 168 2.19 -1.80 11.77
N LEU A 169 2.84 -1.13 12.70
CA LEU A 169 4.23 -0.70 12.57
C LEU A 169 4.99 -1.14 13.81
N GLY A 170 6.08 -1.89 13.61
CA GLY A 170 6.89 -2.40 14.71
C GLY A 170 7.78 -1.31 15.30
N ASP A 171 8.62 -0.71 14.46
CA ASP A 171 9.51 0.39 14.87
C ASP A 171 9.64 1.41 13.74
N LEU A 172 9.86 2.66 14.12
CA LEU A 172 10.10 3.78 13.24
C LEU A 172 11.31 4.55 13.75
N LYS A 173 12.32 4.71 12.89
CA LYS A 173 13.45 5.60 13.14
C LYS A 173 13.45 6.73 12.14
N MET A 174 13.56 7.96 12.61
CA MET A 174 13.58 9.16 11.79
C MET A 174 14.75 10.05 12.20
N TYR A 175 15.40 10.63 11.19
CA TYR A 175 16.45 11.61 11.34
C TYR A 175 16.22 12.75 10.36
N PHE A 176 16.18 13.97 10.88
CA PHE A 176 16.02 15.20 10.12
C PHE A 176 17.21 16.10 10.40
N GLN A 177 18.14 16.17 9.46
CA GLN A 177 19.31 17.02 9.63
C GLN A 177 18.88 18.49 9.83
N ASN A 178 19.45 19.16 10.84
CA ASN A 178 19.21 20.56 11.16
C ASN A 178 17.72 20.91 11.35
N LEU A 179 16.91 20.06 11.98
CA LEU A 179 15.49 20.35 12.18
C LEU A 179 15.27 21.64 12.99
N MET A 180 16.15 21.89 13.98
CA MET A 180 16.16 23.08 14.82
C MET A 180 17.56 23.70 14.88
N GLU A 181 17.64 25.02 15.03
CA GLU A 181 18.92 25.75 15.14
C GLU A 181 19.70 25.41 16.41
N GLU A 182 19.01 25.27 17.54
CA GLU A 182 19.61 24.95 18.83
C GLU A 182 19.77 23.43 18.99
N GLU A 183 21.02 22.95 18.98
CA GLU A 183 21.40 21.53 19.02
C GLU A 183 20.72 20.77 20.16
N ARG A 184 20.55 21.39 21.33
CA ARG A 184 19.87 20.72 22.46
C ARG A 184 18.39 20.45 22.18
N ILE A 185 17.71 21.41 21.55
CA ILE A 185 16.29 21.29 21.21
C ILE A 185 16.13 20.32 20.05
N ASP A 186 17.01 20.39 19.05
CA ASP A 186 17.07 19.47 17.92
C ASP A 186 17.16 18.01 18.41
N ASN A 187 18.15 17.71 19.25
CA ASN A 187 18.33 16.38 19.83
C ASN A 187 17.12 15.92 20.66
N PHE A 188 16.51 16.83 21.43
CA PHE A 188 15.32 16.51 22.22
C PHE A 188 14.13 16.12 21.31
N ILE A 189 13.86 16.90 20.26
CA ILE A 189 12.78 16.63 19.32
C ILE A 189 13.05 15.34 18.54
N HIS A 190 14.28 15.09 18.10
CA HIS A 190 14.66 13.83 17.47
C HIS A 190 14.42 12.62 18.36
N ASN A 191 14.83 12.69 19.63
CA ASN A 191 14.58 11.60 20.58
C ASN A 191 13.08 11.39 20.80
N LEU A 192 12.32 12.47 20.95
CA LEU A 192 10.87 12.41 21.11
C LEU A 192 10.18 11.76 19.90
N ILE A 193 10.55 12.15 18.68
CA ILE A 193 10.02 11.56 17.44
C ILE A 193 10.37 10.07 17.37
N ASN A 194 11.59 9.67 17.73
CA ASN A 194 12.01 8.28 17.68
C ASN A 194 11.41 7.41 18.80
N GLU A 195 11.02 8.01 19.92
CA GLU A 195 10.36 7.34 21.04
C GLU A 195 8.84 7.22 20.80
N MET A 196 8.22 8.25 20.24
CA MET A 196 6.76 8.33 20.05
C MET A 196 6.29 8.14 18.60
N GLY A 197 7.20 7.99 17.64
CA GLY A 197 6.89 8.06 16.20
C GLY A 197 5.84 7.05 15.75
N VAL A 198 5.87 5.83 16.29
CA VAL A 198 4.86 4.80 16.00
C VAL A 198 3.47 5.23 16.49
N GLU A 199 3.37 5.78 17.70
CA GLU A 199 2.11 6.26 18.27
C GLU A 199 1.57 7.47 17.48
N LEU A 200 2.45 8.42 17.17
CA LEU A 200 2.11 9.62 16.38
C LEU A 200 1.60 9.25 14.98
N LEU A 201 2.26 8.32 14.28
CA LEU A 201 1.76 7.82 13.00
C LEU A 201 0.42 7.10 13.15
N GLY A 202 0.20 6.38 14.25
CA GLY A 202 -1.08 5.77 14.59
C GLY A 202 -2.20 6.80 14.70
N ASP A 203 -1.94 7.95 15.30
CA ASP A 203 -2.92 9.03 15.44
C ASP A 203 -3.21 9.75 14.12
N VAL A 204 -2.18 10.01 13.31
CA VAL A 204 -2.34 10.51 11.93
C VAL A 204 -3.18 9.53 11.11
N TRP A 205 -2.90 8.23 11.22
CA TRP A 205 -3.68 7.20 10.53
C TRP A 205 -5.15 7.24 10.95
N LYS A 206 -5.47 7.26 12.24
CA LYS A 206 -6.88 7.35 12.71
C LYS A 206 -7.61 8.55 12.11
N TYR A 207 -6.93 9.68 11.95
CA TYR A 207 -7.52 10.90 11.37
C TYR A 207 -7.72 10.81 9.85
N GLU A 208 -6.75 10.28 9.11
CA GLU A 208 -6.77 10.26 7.63
C GLU A 208 -7.32 8.97 7.01
N GLN A 209 -7.48 7.89 7.79
CA GLN A 209 -7.83 6.55 7.31
C GLN A 209 -9.05 6.54 6.40
N THR A 210 -10.12 7.28 6.76
CA THR A 210 -11.35 7.33 5.95
C THR A 210 -11.09 7.84 4.54
N LYS A 211 -10.25 8.88 4.39
CA LYS A 211 -9.89 9.43 3.08
C LYS A 211 -9.02 8.47 2.30
N VAL A 212 -8.01 7.88 2.96
CA VAL A 212 -7.09 6.91 2.34
C VAL A 212 -7.85 5.68 1.83
N VAL A 213 -8.75 5.11 2.64
CA VAL A 213 -9.58 3.97 2.26
C VAL A 213 -10.45 4.29 1.04
N ALA A 214 -11.11 5.45 1.01
CA ALA A 214 -11.95 5.84 -0.12
C ALA A 214 -11.15 6.01 -1.42
N ILE A 215 -9.96 6.61 -1.35
CA ILE A 215 -9.06 6.76 -2.50
C ILE A 215 -8.59 5.38 -2.99
N LEU A 216 -8.15 4.51 -2.08
CA LEU A 216 -7.66 3.18 -2.45
C LEU A 216 -8.76 2.31 -3.04
N GLU A 217 -9.96 2.30 -2.47
CA GLU A 217 -11.10 1.58 -3.04
C GLU A 217 -11.39 2.05 -4.48
N THR A 218 -11.34 3.36 -4.72
CA THR A 218 -11.51 3.96 -6.05
C THR A 218 -10.41 3.51 -7.01
N VAL A 219 -9.15 3.57 -6.59
CA VAL A 219 -7.99 3.19 -7.42
C VAL A 219 -8.02 1.70 -7.76
N ILE A 220 -8.30 0.84 -6.78
CA ILE A 220 -8.42 -0.61 -6.98
C ILE A 220 -9.54 -0.90 -7.97
N ASN A 221 -10.75 -0.39 -7.76
CA ASN A 221 -11.89 -0.64 -8.65
C ASN A 221 -11.64 -0.14 -10.09
N ARG A 222 -10.87 0.93 -10.26
CA ARG A 222 -10.45 1.41 -11.59
C ARG A 222 -9.46 0.47 -12.28
N LYS A 223 -8.54 -0.15 -11.55
CA LYS A 223 -7.46 -0.99 -12.12
C LYS A 223 -7.82 -2.48 -12.20
N LEU A 224 -8.72 -2.95 -11.33
CA LEU A 224 -9.08 -4.35 -11.18
C LEU A 224 -9.52 -5.02 -12.49
N PRO A 225 -10.38 -4.43 -13.35
CA PRO A 225 -10.76 -5.06 -14.61
C PRO A 225 -9.58 -5.34 -15.54
N ALA A 226 -8.64 -4.39 -15.66
CA ALA A 226 -7.46 -4.56 -16.49
C ALA A 226 -6.52 -5.63 -15.92
N LEU A 227 -6.32 -5.63 -14.60
CA LEU A 227 -5.50 -6.62 -13.90
C LEU A 227 -6.06 -8.03 -14.03
N LEU A 228 -7.38 -8.22 -13.88
CA LEU A 228 -8.00 -9.53 -14.04
C LEU A 228 -7.83 -10.06 -15.47
N GLN A 229 -7.99 -9.20 -16.48
CA GLN A 229 -7.78 -9.61 -17.87
C GLN A 229 -6.33 -10.04 -18.13
N SER A 230 -5.37 -9.32 -17.55
CA SER A 230 -3.94 -9.63 -17.72
C SER A 230 -3.46 -10.81 -16.90
N ILE A 231 -4.07 -11.09 -15.75
CA ILE A 231 -3.67 -12.16 -14.83
C ILE A 231 -4.38 -13.49 -15.15
N ILE A 232 -5.65 -13.45 -15.59
CA ILE A 232 -6.49 -14.66 -15.74
C ILE A 232 -6.59 -15.16 -17.20
N GLY A 233 -6.22 -14.35 -18.20
CA GLY A 233 -6.15 -14.79 -19.59
C GLY A 233 -7.49 -15.30 -20.15
N GLY A 234 -8.41 -14.38 -20.46
CA GLY A 234 -9.75 -14.72 -20.96
C GLY A 234 -10.07 -14.12 -22.34
N GLY A 235 -9.52 -14.72 -23.41
CA GLY A 235 -10.06 -14.75 -24.78
C GLY A 235 -10.86 -13.56 -25.30
N GLY A 236 -10.18 -12.51 -25.79
CA GLY A 236 -10.82 -11.39 -26.47
C GLY A 236 -9.90 -10.69 -27.47
N GLY A 237 -9.63 -11.33 -28.62
CA GLY A 237 -9.37 -10.66 -29.91
C GLY A 237 -8.17 -9.72 -30.07
N GLY A 238 -7.22 -9.69 -29.13
CA GLY A 238 -5.96 -8.98 -29.29
C GLY A 238 -5.02 -9.37 -28.15
N GLU A 239 -4.01 -10.17 -28.46
CA GLU A 239 -2.97 -10.56 -27.49
C GLU A 239 -2.30 -9.29 -26.98
N LYS A 240 -2.59 -8.92 -25.73
CA LYS A 240 -1.73 -8.00 -25.01
C LYS A 240 -0.47 -8.77 -24.60
N PRO A 241 0.71 -8.17 -24.74
CA PRO A 241 1.96 -8.76 -24.26
C PRO A 241 1.82 -9.17 -22.78
N PRO A 242 2.44 -10.27 -22.33
CA PRO A 242 2.51 -10.62 -20.92
C PRO A 242 2.90 -9.42 -20.05
N ILE A 243 2.36 -9.33 -18.84
CA ILE A 243 2.52 -8.15 -17.98
C ILE A 243 3.99 -7.75 -17.81
N PHE A 244 4.87 -8.74 -17.68
CA PHE A 244 6.30 -8.54 -17.46
C PHE A 244 7.17 -8.75 -18.72
N GLU A 245 6.58 -8.74 -19.91
CA GLU A 245 7.35 -8.86 -21.15
C GLU A 245 8.39 -7.73 -21.23
N GLY A 246 9.65 -8.11 -21.44
CA GLY A 246 10.78 -7.18 -21.53
C GLY A 246 11.25 -6.60 -20.20
N VAL A 247 10.87 -7.19 -19.05
CA VAL A 247 11.32 -6.76 -17.71
C VAL A 247 12.07 -7.90 -17.03
N GLU A 248 13.36 -7.69 -16.70
CA GLU A 248 14.23 -8.72 -16.14
C GLU A 248 13.89 -9.10 -14.67
N PRO A 249 13.81 -10.39 -14.32
CA PRO A 249 13.54 -10.87 -12.95
C PRO A 249 14.78 -10.92 -12.05
N ASP A 250 15.59 -9.87 -11.98
CA ASP A 250 16.91 -9.90 -11.32
C ASP A 250 16.99 -9.12 -10.00
N CYS A 251 15.92 -8.47 -9.55
CA CYS A 251 15.93 -7.61 -8.36
C CYS A 251 16.25 -8.35 -7.05
N LYS A 252 16.12 -9.69 -7.04
CA LYS A 252 16.46 -10.55 -5.90
C LYS A 252 17.59 -11.54 -6.19
N LEU A 253 18.20 -11.49 -7.38
CA LEU A 253 19.24 -12.45 -7.79
C LEU A 253 20.66 -12.02 -7.36
N VAL A 254 20.83 -10.87 -6.71
CA VAL A 254 22.14 -10.28 -6.36
C VAL A 254 22.83 -10.96 -5.15
N ASN A 255 22.34 -12.10 -4.68
CA ASN A 255 22.99 -12.88 -3.61
C ASN A 255 23.21 -14.34 -4.01
N LEU A 256 24.10 -14.58 -4.97
CA LEU A 256 24.82 -15.86 -5.14
C LEU A 256 26.30 -15.59 -5.45
#